data_AF-A0A1M5THQ0-F1
#
_entry.id   AF-A0A1M5THQ0-F1
#
_cell.length_a   1.000
_cell.length_b   1.000
_cell.length_c   1.000
_cell.angle_alpha   90.00
_cell.angle_beta   90.00
_cell.angle_gamma   90.00
#
_symmetry.space_group_name_H-M   'P 1'
#
loop_
_entity.id
_entity.type
_entity.pdbx_description
1 polymer ?
#
loop_
_entity_poly.entity_id
_entity_poly.type
_entity_poly.pdbx_seq_one_letter_code
_entity_poly.pdbx_strand_id
1 'polypeptide(L)' 'MTTFFDALTVICFIVLVVAFFRFTERDTPTLLRYILSGIAIATANQLGNRGYVGLGYILVIAAMVFGWLSFSKPRVDP' A
#
# COMPACT_ATOMS: atom_id res chain seq x y z
N MET A 1 18.76 -1.09 14.65
CA MET A 1 19.23 -0.36 13.45
C MET A 1 18.03 -0.21 12.54
N THR A 2 17.55 1.01 12.32
CA THR A 2 16.49 1.30 11.35
C THR A 2 17.10 1.40 9.95
N THR A 3 16.45 0.79 8.97
CA THR A 3 16.89 0.83 7.56
C THR A 3 16.08 1.83 6.76
N PHE A 4 16.52 2.10 5.52
CA PHE A 4 15.78 2.93 4.58
C PHE A 4 14.38 2.35 4.27
N PHE A 5 14.26 1.04 4.03
CA PHE A 5 12.97 0.44 3.72
C PHE A 5 12.04 0.42 4.94
N ASP A 6 12.56 0.34 6.17
CA ASP A 6 11.71 0.45 7.37
C ASP A 6 11.00 1.80 7.42
N ALA A 7 11.75 2.90 7.20
CA ALA A 7 11.17 4.24 7.16
C ALA A 7 10.20 4.42 5.99
N LEU A 8 10.59 3.98 4.80
CA LEU A 8 9.77 4.09 3.58
C LEU A 8 8.44 3.36 3.74
N THR A 9 8.48 2.10 4.17
CA THR A 9 7.28 1.25 4.25
C THR A 9 6.33 1.71 5.35
N VAL A 10 6.84 2.21 6.48
CA VAL A 10 6.02 2.85 7.53
C VAL A 10 5.30 4.09 6.98
N ILE A 11 5.99 4.95 6.23
CA ILE A 11 5.35 6.12 5.59
C ILE A 11 4.25 5.66 4.63
N CYS A 12 4.51 4.66 3.78
CA CYS A 12 3.51 4.11 2.87
C CYS A 12 2.29 3.53 3.60
N PHE A 13 2.49 2.84 4.73
CA PHE A 13 1.40 2.35 5.55
C PHE A 13 0.53 3.48 6.11
N ILE A 14 1.15 4.53 6.64
CA ILE A 14 0.43 5.69 7.15
C ILE A 14 -0.40 6.32 6.03
N VAL A 15 0.17 6.48 4.84
CA VAL A 15 -0.54 7.01 3.66
C VAL A 15 -1.74 6.13 3.29
N LEU A 16 -1.58 4.80 3.25
CA LEU A 16 -2.69 3.88 2.98
C LEU A 16 -3.81 4.00 4.01
N VAL A 17 -3.47 4.05 5.29
CA VAL A 17 -4.44 4.19 6.38
C VAL A 17 -5.20 5.50 6.24
N VAL A 18 -4.49 6.62 6.08
CA VAL A 18 -5.11 7.94 5.87
C VAL A 18 -5.99 7.93 4.64
N ALA A 19 -5.52 7.34 3.54
CA ALA A 19 -6.27 7.29 2.30
C ALA A 19 -7.57 6.47 2.43
N PHE A 20 -7.53 5.34 3.12
CA PHE A 20 -8.73 4.55 3.41
C PHE A 20 -9.76 5.37 4.20
N PHE A 21 -9.34 6.02 5.29
CA PHE A 21 -10.27 6.76 6.15
C PHE A 21 -10.82 8.05 5.52
N ARG A 22 -10.02 8.73 4.68
CA ARG A 22 -10.36 10.03 4.09
C ARG A 22 -11.00 9.94 2.71
N PHE A 23 -10.60 9.00 1.87
CA PHE A 23 -10.97 8.97 0.44
C PHE A 23 -11.86 7.79 0.06
N THR A 24 -12.25 6.93 1.00
CA THR A 24 -13.11 5.78 0.72
C THR A 24 -14.37 5.81 1.58
N GLU A 25 -15.41 5.11 1.12
CA GLU A 25 -16.66 4.90 1.88
C GLU A 25 -16.50 3.85 3.00
N ARG A 26 -15.28 3.33 3.18
CA ARG A 26 -14.90 2.37 4.23
C ARG A 26 -15.67 1.04 4.13
N ASP A 27 -16.02 0.65 2.92
CA ASP A 27 -16.65 -0.62 2.61
C ASP A 27 -15.64 -1.77 2.69
N THR A 28 -16.13 -2.96 3.06
CA THR A 28 -15.33 -4.19 3.17
C THR A 28 -14.52 -4.53 1.91
N PRO A 29 -15.06 -4.41 0.67
CA PRO A 29 -14.27 -4.63 -0.55
C PRO A 29 -13.04 -3.72 -0.65
N THR A 30 -13.20 -2.43 -0.39
CA THR A 30 -12.09 -1.48 -0.43
C THR A 30 -11.08 -1.77 0.68
N LEU A 31 -11.55 -2.11 1.89
CA LEU A 31 -10.68 -2.52 2.98
C LEU A 31 -9.79 -3.71 2.59
N LEU A 32 -10.37 -4.74 1.94
CA LEU A 32 -9.61 -5.91 1.49
C LEU A 32 -8.51 -5.54 0.48
N ARG A 33 -8.79 -4.63 -0.46
CA ARG A 33 -7.77 -4.15 -1.42
C ARG A 33 -6.66 -3.36 -0.74
N TYR A 34 -6.99 -2.56 0.26
CA TYR A 34 -5.99 -1.83 1.04
C TYR A 34 -5.15 -2.77 1.92
N ILE A 35 -5.74 -3.82 2.47
CA ILE A 35 -5.00 -4.89 3.17
C ILE A 35 -4.01 -5.57 2.22
N LEU A 36 -4.43 -5.92 1.00
CA LEU A 36 -3.53 -6.49 0.00
C LEU A 36 -2.37 -5.55 -0.35
N SER A 37 -2.64 -4.25 -0.52
CA SER A 37 -1.61 -3.23 -0.70
C SER A 37 -0.64 -3.20 0.49
N GLY A 38 -1.17 -3.29 1.71
CA GLY A 38 -0.38 -3.34 2.93
C GLY A 38 0.53 -4.58 3.01
N ILE A 39 0.03 -5.76 2.64
CA ILE A 39 0.83 -6.99 2.58
C ILE A 39 2.00 -6.80 1.61
N ALA A 40 1.75 -6.26 0.41
CA ALA A 40 2.80 -6.01 -0.58
C ALA A 40 3.88 -5.04 -0.06
N ILE A 41 3.50 -4.00 0.69
CA ILE A 41 4.45 -3.08 1.35
C ILE A 41 5.26 -3.80 2.44
N ALA A 42 4.65 -4.64 3.27
CA ALA A 42 5.37 -5.43 4.27
C ALA A 42 6.39 -6.37 3.61
N THR A 43 6.00 -7.03 2.52
CA THR A 43 6.87 -7.89 1.73
C THR A 43 8.03 -7.08 1.12
N ALA A 44 7.75 -5.88 0.59
CA ALA A 44 8.77 -4.99 0.07
C ALA A 44 9.81 -4.60 1.13
N ASN A 45 9.39 -4.37 2.38
CA ASN A 45 10.30 -4.10 3.48
C ASN A 45 11.27 -5.27 3.70
N GLN A 46 10.74 -6.50 3.80
CA GLN A 46 11.57 -7.68 4.02
C GLN A 46 12.55 -7.93 2.86
N LEU A 47 12.11 -7.80 1.61
CA LEU A 47 12.98 -7.98 0.45
C LEU A 47 14.05 -6.89 0.35
N GLY A 48 13.66 -5.62 0.50
CA GLY A 48 14.56 -4.48 0.45
C GLY A 48 15.66 -4.59 1.51
N ASN A 49 15.28 -4.94 2.75
CA ASN A 49 16.23 -5.12 3.85
C ASN A 49 17.14 -6.35 3.72
N ARG A 50 16.78 -7.31 2.86
CA ARG A 50 17.61 -8.47 2.52
C ARG A 50 18.50 -8.24 1.28
N GLY A 51 18.56 -7.02 0.77
CA GLY A 51 19.40 -6.65 -0.37
C GLY A 51 18.71 -6.76 -1.74
N TYR A 52 17.45 -7.20 -1.80
CA TYR A 52 16.65 -7.22 -3.03
C TYR A 52 16.01 -5.86 -3.30
N VAL A 53 16.85 -4.82 -3.37
CA VAL A 53 16.43 -3.41 -3.42
C VAL A 53 15.49 -3.12 -4.60
N GLY A 54 15.82 -3.62 -5.79
CA GLY A 54 15.00 -3.42 -6.99
C GLY A 54 13.59 -4.01 -6.86
N LEU A 55 13.49 -5.25 -6.37
CA LEU A 55 12.19 -5.88 -6.12
C LEU A 55 11.41 -5.17 -5.01
N GLY A 56 12.09 -4.68 -3.98
CA GLY A 56 11.48 -3.86 -2.93
C GLY A 56 10.81 -2.61 -3.50
N TYR A 57 11.50 -1.85 -4.35
CA TYR A 57 10.92 -0.66 -4.98
C TYR A 57 9.74 -0.99 -5.89
N ILE A 58 9.86 -2.04 -6.71
CA ILE A 58 8.78 -2.48 -7.60
C ILE A 58 7.53 -2.81 -6.79
N LEU A 59 7.66 -3.53 -5.68
CA LEU A 59 6.52 -3.87 -4.81
C LEU A 59 5.90 -2.65 -4.14
N VAL A 60 6.71 -1.70 -3.65
CA VAL A 60 6.18 -0.44 -3.07
C VAL A 60 5.37 0.33 -4.10
N ILE A 61 5.92 0.51 -5.32
CA ILE A 61 5.23 1.23 -6.40
C ILE A 61 3.94 0.50 -6.79
N ALA A 62 4.01 -0.82 -7.00
CA ALA A 62 2.84 -1.62 -7.36
C ALA A 62 1.74 -1.54 -6.29
N ALA A 63 2.10 -1.61 -5.01
CA ALA A 63 1.15 -1.49 -3.90
C ALA A 63 0.49 -0.11 -3.86
N MET A 64 1.26 0.97 -4.06
CA MET A 64 0.70 2.33 -4.10
C MET A 64 -0.25 2.52 -5.27
N VAL A 65 0.12 2.05 -6.47
CA VAL A 65 -0.73 2.12 -7.66
C VAL A 65 -2.02 1.31 -7.46
N PHE A 66 -1.91 0.09 -6.95
CA PHE A 66 -3.08 -0.76 -6.69
C PHE A 66 -4.02 -0.15 -5.64
N GLY A 67 -3.48 0.39 -4.55
CA GLY A 67 -4.26 1.12 -3.54
C GLY A 67 -4.95 2.35 -4.15
N TRP A 68 -4.25 3.11 -5.00
CA TRP A 68 -4.80 4.28 -5.68
C TRP A 68 -5.99 3.94 -6.59
N LEU A 69 -5.84 2.89 -7.40
CA LEU A 69 -6.90 2.41 -8.28
C LEU A 69 -8.12 1.89 -7.51
N SER A 70 -7.92 1.45 -6.27
CA SER A 70 -8.98 0.84 -5.46
C SER A 70 -10.06 1.81 -5.04
N PHE A 71 -9.73 3.09 -4.82
CA PHE A 71 -10.71 4.13 -4.48
C PHE A 71 -11.18 4.95 -5.70
N SER A 72 -10.54 4.78 -6.86
CA SER A 72 -10.84 5.52 -8.09
C SER A 72 -12.00 4.95 -8.92
N LYS A 73 -12.70 3.90 -8.45
CA LYS A 73 -13.84 3.33 -9.20
C LYS A 73 -15.00 4.34 -9.22
N PRO A 74 -15.51 4.73 -10.41
CA PRO A 74 -16.69 5.59 -10.49
C PRO A 74 -17.89 4.88 -9.87
N ARG A 75 -18.71 5.64 -9.13
CA ARG A 75 -20.01 5.17 -8.65
C ARG A 75 -20.81 4.65 -9.84
N VAL A 76 -21.19 3.38 -9.79
CA VAL A 76 -22.31 2.89 -10.59
C VAL A 76 -23.50 2.98 -9.65
N ASP A 77 -24.10 4.17 -9.60
CA ASP A 77 -25.36 4.38 -8.89
C ASP A 77 -26.45 3.57 -9.62
N PRO A 78 -27.19 2.68 -8.93
CA PRO A 78 -28.33 1.97 -9.52
C PRO A 78 -29.55 2.87 -9.75
#